data_AF-A0A0G0Z1D2-F1
#
_entry.id   AF-A0A0G0Z1D2-F1
#
_cell.length_a   1.000
_cell.length_b   1.000
_cell.length_c   1.000
_cell.angle_alpha   90.00
_cell.angle_beta   90.00
_cell.angle_gamma   90.00
#
_symmetry.space_group_name_H-M   'P 1'
#
loop_
_entity.id
_entity.type
_entity.pdbx_description
1 polymer ?
#
loop_
_entity_poly.entity_id
_entity_poly.type
_entity_poly.pdbx_seq_one_letter_code
_entity_poly.pdbx_strand_id
1 'polypeptide(L)'
;MKRHIKQLVSAIALVLFFLTPIIGLAQDYVSDAIEALQDNGPVYVAPDTAGTDINTAAKLQRALREGDNIVLVMLPESDGVDSDILSIVRRLSEDLGDSSIIGLSVGRDVIGYAPTLPAGVAADQMRRANSVSNDPVTALITFAQNIHLWQGENPQPTATPLPTPTPSPVQNTERKPIWIVFLGIGIALALILFLLVPRLRSLNGNVEVGASLSRETQQDLVEAKNALETI
;
A
#
# COMPACT_ATOMS: atom_id res chain seq x y z
N MET A 1 14.36 39.77 14.56
CA MET A 1 13.01 39.21 14.30
C MET A 1 12.89 38.70 12.85
N LYS A 2 13.56 37.60 12.49
CA LYS A 2 13.55 37.04 11.11
C LYS A 2 13.73 35.51 11.11
N ARG A 3 13.18 34.82 12.12
CA ARG A 3 13.38 33.36 12.27
C ARG A 3 12.12 32.54 12.55
N HIS A 4 10.92 33.12 12.52
CA HIS A 4 9.68 32.41 12.86
C HIS A 4 8.63 32.34 11.74
N ILE A 5 8.94 32.80 10.51
CA ILE A 5 7.94 32.87 9.43
C ILE A 5 8.01 31.66 8.46
N LYS A 6 9.05 30.81 8.55
CA LYS A 6 9.20 29.66 7.64
C LYS A 6 8.59 28.33 8.12
N GLN A 7 8.07 28.25 9.33
CA GLN A 7 7.44 27.02 9.82
C GLN A 7 5.92 26.98 9.68
N LEU A 8 5.29 28.06 9.20
CA LEU A 8 3.83 28.10 9.08
C LEU A 8 3.29 27.46 7.78
N VAL A 9 4.14 27.26 6.76
CA VAL A 9 3.68 26.75 5.46
C VAL A 9 3.66 25.20 5.40
N SER A 10 4.39 24.52 6.30
CA SER A 10 4.43 23.05 6.31
C SER A 10 3.24 22.39 7.02
N ALA A 11 2.41 23.16 7.72
CA ALA A 11 1.28 22.61 8.48
C ALA A 11 -0.06 22.63 7.71
N ILE A 12 -0.15 23.39 6.62
CA ILE A 12 -1.42 23.59 5.89
C ILE A 12 -1.59 22.57 4.75
N ALA A 13 -0.49 22.03 4.20
CA ALA A 13 -0.55 21.00 3.16
C ALA A 13 -1.06 19.64 3.69
N LEU A 14 -0.97 19.37 5.00
CA LEU A 14 -1.45 18.12 5.60
C LEU A 14 -2.94 18.17 5.96
N VAL A 15 -3.55 19.37 6.05
CA VAL A 15 -4.95 19.55 6.46
C VAL A 15 -5.89 19.61 5.25
N LEU A 16 -5.42 20.04 4.08
CA LEU A 16 -6.25 20.16 2.87
C LEU A 16 -6.34 18.89 2.00
N PHE A 17 -5.59 17.84 2.31
CA PHE A 17 -5.70 16.56 1.59
C PHE A 17 -6.88 15.68 2.07
N PHE A 18 -7.50 16.02 3.21
CA PHE A 18 -8.68 15.31 3.75
C PHE A 18 -10.02 15.97 3.39
N LEU A 19 -10.05 16.94 2.47
CA LEU A 19 -11.26 17.65 2.06
C LEU A 19 -11.66 17.40 0.59
N THR A 20 -11.39 16.20 0.06
CA THR A 20 -12.20 15.75 -1.07
C THR A 20 -13.52 15.19 -0.51
N PRO A 21 -14.68 15.82 -0.81
CA PRO A 21 -15.94 15.12 -0.60
C PRO A 21 -15.91 13.91 -1.52
N ILE A 22 -15.87 12.70 -0.95
CA ILE A 22 -16.11 11.48 -1.72
C ILE A 22 -17.58 11.56 -2.14
N ILE A 23 -17.79 11.99 -3.39
CA ILE A 23 -19.10 12.06 -4.01
C ILE A 23 -19.61 10.63 -4.15
N GLY A 24 -20.58 10.27 -3.30
CA GLY A 24 -21.72 9.39 -3.59
C GLY A 24 -21.54 8.25 -4.60
N LEU A 25 -20.51 7.42 -4.43
CA LEU A 25 -20.49 6.04 -4.93
C LEU A 25 -20.69 5.15 -3.70
N ALA A 26 -21.41 4.03 -3.83
CA ALA A 26 -21.48 3.04 -2.77
C ALA A 26 -20.05 2.76 -2.28
N GLN A 27 -19.74 3.19 -1.05
CA GLN A 27 -18.37 3.19 -0.54
C GLN A 27 -17.97 1.74 -0.28
N ASP A 28 -17.17 1.14 -1.17
CA ASP A 28 -16.64 -0.20 -0.97
C ASP A 28 -15.44 -0.12 -0.03
N TYR A 29 -15.73 -0.02 1.27
CA TYR A 29 -14.72 0.07 2.31
C TYR A 29 -13.72 -1.10 2.30
N VAL A 30 -14.09 -2.25 1.71
CA VAL A 30 -13.18 -3.39 1.60
C VAL A 30 -12.13 -3.12 0.53
N SER A 31 -12.52 -2.60 -0.63
CA SER A 31 -11.58 -2.20 -1.69
C SER A 31 -10.68 -1.05 -1.23
N ASP A 32 -11.24 -0.05 -0.55
CA ASP A 32 -10.46 1.06 0.02
C ASP A 32 -9.46 0.55 1.08
N ALA A 33 -9.85 -0.42 1.89
CA ALA A 33 -8.96 -1.05 2.85
C ALA A 33 -7.78 -1.74 2.16
N ILE A 34 -8.03 -2.51 1.10
CA ILE A 34 -6.98 -3.23 0.37
C ILE A 34 -5.95 -2.25 -0.20
N GLU A 35 -6.41 -1.21 -0.90
CA GLU A 35 -5.54 -0.18 -1.46
C GLU A 35 -4.70 0.49 -0.37
N ALA A 36 -5.35 0.90 0.73
CA ALA A 36 -4.65 1.55 1.82
C ALA A 36 -3.63 0.63 2.50
N LEU A 37 -3.91 -0.67 2.63
CA LEU A 37 -3.02 -1.63 3.26
C LEU A 37 -1.79 -1.95 2.40
N GLN A 38 -1.94 -1.92 1.07
CA GLN A 38 -0.85 -2.11 0.13
C GLN A 38 0.06 -0.86 0.05
N ASP A 39 -0.51 0.33 0.12
CA ASP A 39 0.22 1.58 -0.11
C ASP A 39 0.70 2.29 1.16
N ASN A 40 -0.08 2.22 2.25
CA ASN A 40 0.08 3.09 3.42
C ASN A 40 0.47 2.34 4.72
N GLY A 41 0.44 1.01 4.71
CA GLY A 41 0.95 0.18 5.82
C GLY A 41 -0.11 -0.73 6.45
N PRO A 42 0.19 -1.35 7.61
CA PRO A 42 -0.56 -2.50 8.13
C PRO A 42 -1.88 -2.16 8.85
N VAL A 43 -2.30 -0.89 8.86
CA VAL A 43 -3.49 -0.45 9.59
C VAL A 43 -4.40 0.35 8.69
N TYR A 44 -5.68 -0.03 8.66
CA TYR A 44 -6.74 0.74 8.01
C TYR A 44 -7.92 0.95 8.96
N VAL A 45 -8.41 2.19 9.00
CA VAL A 45 -9.64 2.56 9.71
C VAL A 45 -10.51 3.34 8.75
N ALA A 46 -11.62 2.73 8.34
CA ALA A 46 -12.58 3.35 7.46
C ALA A 46 -13.23 4.59 8.12
N PRO A 47 -13.56 5.62 7.33
CA PRO A 47 -14.34 6.74 7.83
C PRO A 47 -15.70 6.24 8.35
N ASP A 48 -16.30 7.00 9.27
CA ASP A 48 -17.60 6.70 9.89
C ASP A 48 -17.67 5.40 10.72
N THR A 49 -16.53 4.75 10.98
CA THR A 49 -16.48 3.61 11.91
C THR A 49 -16.78 4.07 13.34
N ALA A 50 -17.84 3.51 13.93
CA ALA A 50 -18.26 3.85 15.29
C ALA A 50 -17.15 3.53 16.33
N GLY A 51 -17.05 4.38 17.35
CA GLY A 51 -16.06 4.20 18.44
C GLY A 51 -14.62 4.57 18.09
N THR A 52 -14.39 5.21 16.94
CA THR A 52 -13.05 5.65 16.51
C THR A 52 -12.83 7.15 16.66
N ASP A 53 -11.57 7.56 16.83
CA ASP A 53 -11.13 8.95 16.86
C ASP A 53 -9.95 9.16 15.89
N ILE A 54 -9.54 10.41 15.69
CA ILE A 54 -8.46 10.78 14.75
C ILE A 54 -7.12 10.09 15.04
N ASN A 55 -6.92 9.59 16.26
CA ASN A 55 -5.70 8.90 16.67
C ASN A 55 -5.86 7.37 16.68
N THR A 56 -7.03 6.80 16.36
CA THR A 56 -7.27 5.36 16.44
C THR A 56 -6.29 4.58 15.57
N ALA A 57 -6.08 4.97 14.31
CA ALA A 57 -5.09 4.32 13.43
C ALA A 57 -3.67 4.34 14.03
N ALA A 58 -3.27 5.48 14.63
CA ALA A 58 -1.98 5.59 15.29
C ALA A 58 -1.87 4.73 16.57
N LYS A 59 -2.96 4.54 17.32
CA LYS A 59 -3.01 3.64 18.48
C LYS A 59 -2.83 2.19 18.04
N LEU A 60 -3.53 1.78 16.99
CA LEU A 60 -3.42 0.43 16.41
C LEU A 60 -2.01 0.18 15.86
N GLN A 61 -1.44 1.15 15.14
CA GLN A 61 -0.08 1.03 14.58
C GLN A 61 0.97 0.82 15.68
N ARG A 62 0.82 1.46 16.84
CA ARG A 62 1.75 1.29 17.99
C ARG A 62 1.66 -0.08 18.65
N ALA A 63 0.58 -0.82 18.44
CA ALA A 63 0.44 -2.19 18.93
C ALA A 63 1.21 -3.19 18.06
N LEU A 64 1.58 -2.81 16.84
CA LEU A 64 2.33 -3.62 15.90
C LEU A 64 3.84 -3.39 16.04
N ARG A 65 4.63 -4.41 15.71
CA ARG A 65 6.08 -4.33 15.62
C ARG A 65 6.50 -4.12 14.17
N GLU A 66 7.65 -3.50 13.99
CA GLU A 66 8.23 -3.30 12.67
C GLU A 66 8.54 -4.67 12.03
N GLY A 67 8.09 -4.87 10.79
CA GLY A 67 8.25 -6.12 10.06
C GLY A 67 7.22 -7.22 10.38
N ASP A 68 6.20 -6.92 11.20
CA ASP A 68 5.09 -7.85 11.41
C ASP A 68 4.29 -8.06 10.11
N ASN A 69 3.80 -9.29 9.94
CA ASN A 69 2.80 -9.62 8.93
C ASN A 69 1.36 -9.43 9.45
N ILE A 70 1.19 -8.72 10.57
CA ILE A 70 -0.12 -8.48 11.18
C ILE A 70 -0.74 -7.23 10.57
N VAL A 71 -2.00 -7.34 10.17
CA VAL A 71 -2.80 -6.28 9.57
C VAL A 71 -4.05 -6.05 10.40
N LEU A 72 -4.36 -4.79 10.72
CA LEU A 72 -5.53 -4.41 11.51
C LEU A 72 -6.47 -3.54 10.68
N VAL A 73 -7.73 -3.97 10.57
CA VAL A 73 -8.74 -3.34 9.71
C VAL A 73 -9.98 -3.03 10.53
N MET A 74 -10.46 -1.80 10.45
CA MET A 74 -11.74 -1.39 11.03
C MET A 74 -12.65 -0.83 9.94
N LEU A 75 -13.82 -1.45 9.77
CA LEU A 75 -14.85 -1.05 8.82
C LEU A 75 -16.14 -0.66 9.58
N PRO A 76 -16.95 0.28 9.08
CA PRO A 76 -18.26 0.57 9.65
C PRO A 76 -19.22 -0.60 9.47
N GLU A 77 -20.28 -0.63 10.29
CA GLU A 77 -21.43 -1.49 10.03
C GLU A 77 -22.08 -1.07 8.70
N SER A 78 -22.20 -2.01 7.75
CA SER A 78 -22.93 -1.75 6.51
C SER A 78 -24.43 -1.79 6.78
N ASP A 79 -25.12 -0.75 6.34
CA ASP A 79 -26.56 -0.52 6.48
C ASP A 79 -27.42 -1.26 5.44
N GLY A 80 -26.84 -2.15 4.63
CA GLY A 80 -27.61 -2.84 3.58
C GLY A 80 -27.00 -4.08 2.93
N VAL A 81 -25.81 -4.52 3.34
CA VAL A 81 -25.23 -5.77 2.83
C VAL A 81 -24.84 -6.62 4.03
N ASP A 82 -25.57 -7.72 4.24
CA ASP A 82 -25.20 -8.85 5.12
C ASP A 82 -23.97 -9.58 4.54
N SER A 83 -22.90 -8.84 4.29
CA SER A 83 -21.59 -9.39 4.02
C SER A 83 -21.07 -9.97 5.31
N ASP A 84 -21.17 -11.29 5.44
CA ASP A 84 -20.56 -12.07 6.51
C ASP A 84 -19.11 -11.58 6.72
N ILE A 85 -18.78 -11.21 7.95
CA ILE A 85 -17.43 -10.75 8.34
C ILE A 85 -16.35 -11.75 7.90
N LEU A 86 -16.69 -13.04 7.83
CA LEU A 86 -15.81 -14.08 7.32
C LEU A 86 -15.55 -13.97 5.81
N SER A 87 -16.55 -13.58 5.02
CA SER A 87 -16.37 -13.33 3.59
C SER A 87 -15.49 -12.11 3.32
N ILE A 88 -15.65 -11.05 4.13
CA ILE A 88 -14.83 -9.84 4.04
C ILE A 88 -13.37 -10.17 4.34
N VAL A 89 -13.09 -10.86 5.46
CA VAL A 89 -11.71 -11.15 5.86
C VAL A 89 -11.01 -12.12 4.89
N ARG A 90 -11.75 -13.02 4.25
CA ARG A 90 -11.20 -13.89 3.19
C ARG A 90 -10.79 -13.11 1.96
N ARG A 91 -11.65 -12.21 1.48
CA ARG A 91 -11.32 -11.33 0.36
C ARG A 91 -10.07 -10.48 0.68
N LEU A 92 -10.01 -9.91 1.88
CA LEU A 92 -8.83 -9.18 2.35
C LEU A 92 -7.58 -10.07 2.32
N SER A 93 -7.65 -11.31 2.81
CA SER A 93 -6.51 -12.24 2.77
C SER A 93 -6.04 -12.54 1.36
N GLU A 94 -6.96 -12.86 0.46
CA GLU A 94 -6.66 -13.22 -0.93
C GLU A 94 -5.96 -12.06 -1.65
N ASP A 95 -6.46 -10.83 -1.48
CA ASP A 95 -5.92 -9.63 -2.14
C ASP A 95 -4.62 -9.12 -1.48
N LEU A 96 -4.38 -9.43 -0.20
CA LEU A 96 -3.13 -9.12 0.51
C LEU A 96 -2.05 -10.22 0.38
N GLY A 97 -2.38 -11.35 -0.27
CA GLY A 97 -1.42 -12.40 -0.60
C GLY A 97 -1.24 -13.49 0.45
N ASP A 98 -2.29 -13.82 1.22
CA ASP A 98 -2.43 -14.97 2.15
C ASP A 98 -1.34 -15.15 3.22
N SER A 99 -0.38 -14.23 3.30
CA SER A 99 0.70 -14.25 4.28
C SER A 99 0.37 -13.47 5.55
N SER A 100 -0.66 -12.61 5.48
CA SER A 100 -1.02 -11.69 6.55
C SER A 100 -1.87 -12.35 7.65
N ILE A 101 -1.65 -11.90 8.88
CA ILE A 101 -2.50 -12.18 10.04
C ILE A 101 -3.44 -10.99 10.21
N ILE A 102 -4.72 -11.17 9.90
CA ILE A 102 -5.70 -10.09 9.82
C ILE A 102 -6.54 -10.07 11.10
N GLY A 103 -6.55 -8.94 11.79
CA GLY A 103 -7.58 -8.59 12.76
C GLY A 103 -8.57 -7.63 12.11
N LEU A 104 -9.82 -8.07 11.92
CA LEU A 104 -10.87 -7.28 11.29
C LEU A 104 -11.96 -6.93 12.31
N SER A 105 -12.42 -5.69 12.27
CA SER A 105 -13.62 -5.21 12.94
C SER A 105 -14.62 -4.69 11.91
N VAL A 106 -15.89 -5.07 12.05
CA VAL A 106 -17.02 -4.51 11.29
C VAL A 106 -18.03 -4.02 12.33
N GLY A 107 -18.09 -2.70 12.53
CA GLY A 107 -18.76 -2.10 13.68
C GLY A 107 -18.27 -2.70 15.00
N ARG A 108 -19.16 -3.39 15.72
CA ARG A 108 -18.82 -4.03 17.01
C ARG A 108 -18.31 -5.47 16.91
N ASP A 109 -18.48 -6.11 15.76
CA ASP A 109 -18.06 -7.48 15.55
C ASP A 109 -16.59 -7.55 15.16
N VAL A 110 -15.87 -8.52 15.72
CA VAL A 110 -14.43 -8.69 15.47
C VAL A 110 -14.10 -10.13 15.10
N ILE A 111 -13.17 -10.31 14.16
CA ILE A 111 -12.67 -11.62 13.73
C ILE A 111 -11.16 -11.59 13.52
N GLY A 112 -10.50 -12.68 13.92
CA GLY A 112 -9.10 -12.93 13.64
C GLY A 112 -8.97 -14.00 12.57
N TYR A 113 -8.20 -13.73 11.52
CA TYR A 113 -7.96 -14.64 10.41
C TYR A 113 -6.47 -14.69 10.06
N ALA A 114 -5.93 -15.89 9.88
CA ALA A 114 -4.54 -16.06 9.48
C ALA A 114 -4.35 -17.38 8.74
N PRO A 115 -4.05 -17.37 7.43
CA PRO A 115 -3.76 -18.60 6.68
C PRO A 115 -2.43 -19.24 7.11
N THR A 116 -1.50 -18.42 7.61
CA THR A 116 -0.15 -18.83 7.99
C THR A 116 -0.07 -19.47 9.37
N LEU A 117 -1.10 -19.30 10.21
CA LEU A 117 -1.19 -19.91 11.52
C LEU A 117 -1.99 -21.22 11.46
N PRO A 118 -1.78 -22.15 12.41
CA PRO A 118 -2.63 -23.32 12.53
C PRO A 118 -4.11 -22.94 12.60
N ALA A 119 -4.96 -23.75 11.98
CA ALA A 119 -6.38 -23.47 11.87
C ALA A 119 -7.01 -23.15 13.24
N GLY A 120 -7.77 -22.06 13.30
CA GLY A 120 -8.47 -21.62 14.50
C GLY A 120 -7.63 -20.77 15.48
N VAL A 121 -6.29 -20.74 15.36
CA VAL A 121 -5.44 -19.97 16.29
C VAL A 121 -5.80 -18.49 16.28
N ALA A 122 -5.83 -17.85 15.10
CA ALA A 122 -6.16 -16.41 15.02
C ALA A 122 -7.57 -16.12 15.55
N ALA A 123 -8.56 -16.94 15.21
CA ALA A 123 -9.92 -16.80 15.69
C ALA A 123 -10.01 -16.95 17.22
N ASP A 124 -9.29 -17.91 17.81
CA ASP A 124 -9.23 -18.09 19.25
C ASP A 124 -8.52 -16.94 19.96
N GLN A 125 -7.45 -16.40 19.39
CA GLN A 125 -6.78 -15.23 19.96
C GLN A 125 -7.65 -13.98 19.90
N MET A 126 -8.42 -13.81 18.83
CA MET A 126 -9.40 -12.72 18.71
C MET A 126 -10.54 -12.90 19.71
N ARG A 127 -11.07 -14.11 19.86
CA ARG A 127 -12.13 -14.40 20.84
C ARG A 127 -11.68 -14.09 22.27
N ARG A 128 -10.44 -14.44 22.62
CA ARG A 128 -9.84 -14.07 23.92
C ARG A 128 -9.72 -12.55 24.05
N ALA A 129 -9.24 -11.86 23.02
CA ALA A 129 -9.13 -10.41 23.03
C ALA A 129 -10.49 -9.72 23.22
N ASN A 130 -11.52 -10.16 22.49
CA ASN A 130 -12.89 -9.65 22.61
C ASN A 130 -13.52 -9.92 23.99
N SER A 131 -13.08 -10.98 24.69
CA SER A 131 -13.55 -11.26 26.06
C SER A 131 -13.01 -10.28 27.11
N VAL A 132 -11.91 -9.58 26.80
CA VAL A 132 -11.31 -8.57 27.69
C VAL A 132 -12.06 -7.24 27.60
N SER A 133 -12.55 -6.88 26.41
CA SER A 133 -13.27 -5.63 26.18
C SER A 133 -14.24 -5.75 25.00
N ASN A 134 -15.43 -5.18 25.16
CA ASN A 134 -16.42 -5.05 24.08
C ASN A 134 -16.15 -3.86 23.14
N ASP A 135 -15.01 -3.17 23.32
CA ASP A 135 -14.53 -2.10 22.44
C ASP A 135 -13.64 -2.68 21.33
N PRO A 136 -13.98 -2.49 20.05
CA PRO A 136 -13.27 -3.12 18.94
C PRO A 136 -11.82 -2.65 18.82
N VAL A 137 -11.52 -1.39 19.14
CA VAL A 137 -10.13 -0.88 19.12
C VAL A 137 -9.28 -1.63 20.14
N THR A 138 -9.78 -1.76 21.36
CA THR A 138 -9.12 -2.51 22.44
C THR A 138 -8.96 -3.98 22.06
N ALA A 139 -10.00 -4.60 21.49
CA ALA A 139 -9.95 -5.99 21.04
C ALA A 139 -8.87 -6.21 19.97
N LEU A 140 -8.75 -5.33 18.97
CA LEU A 140 -7.70 -5.43 17.94
C LEU A 140 -6.29 -5.24 18.52
N ILE A 141 -6.10 -4.31 19.47
CA ILE A 141 -4.82 -4.12 20.16
C ILE A 141 -4.44 -5.38 20.95
N THR A 142 -5.37 -5.93 21.72
CA THR A 142 -5.15 -7.16 22.51
C THR A 142 -4.94 -8.36 21.60
N PHE A 143 -5.62 -8.44 20.45
CA PHE A 143 -5.39 -9.48 19.45
C PHE A 143 -3.95 -9.46 18.94
N ALA A 144 -3.43 -8.30 18.52
CA ALA A 144 -2.04 -8.19 18.06
C ALA A 144 -1.04 -8.67 19.12
N GLN A 145 -1.26 -8.26 20.39
CA GLN A 145 -0.43 -8.71 21.52
C GLN A 145 -0.50 -10.22 21.75
N ASN A 146 -1.71 -10.81 21.68
CA ASN A 146 -1.91 -12.24 21.81
C ASN A 146 -1.19 -13.03 20.70
N ILE A 147 -1.20 -12.51 19.47
CA ILE A 147 -0.47 -13.12 18.35
C ILE A 147 1.04 -13.06 18.58
N HIS A 148 1.58 -11.93 19.05
CA HIS A 148 3.00 -11.84 19.39
C HIS A 148 3.42 -12.83 20.47
N LEU A 149 2.61 -12.98 21.51
CA LEU A 149 2.85 -13.95 22.58
C LEU A 149 2.82 -15.37 22.02
N TRP A 150 1.80 -15.70 21.23
CA TRP A 150 1.68 -17.02 20.63
C TRP A 150 2.86 -17.35 19.71
N GLN A 151 3.28 -16.42 18.85
CA GLN A 151 4.44 -16.61 17.97
C GLN A 151 5.75 -16.75 18.76
N GLY A 152 5.88 -16.07 19.91
CA GLY A 152 7.02 -16.22 20.81
C GLY A 152 7.07 -17.59 21.50
N GLU A 153 5.90 -18.13 21.87
CA GLU A 153 5.78 -19.47 22.46
C GLU A 153 5.86 -20.60 21.43
N ASN A 154 5.54 -20.30 20.17
CA ASN A 154 5.47 -21.26 19.06
C ASN A 154 6.37 -20.77 17.90
N PRO A 155 7.69 -20.72 18.08
CA PRO A 155 8.60 -20.27 17.03
C PRO A 155 8.45 -21.21 15.82
N GLN A 156 8.18 -20.60 14.66
CA GLN A 156 8.10 -21.35 13.41
C GLN A 156 9.46 -22.07 13.19
N PRO A 157 9.48 -23.38 12.86
CA PRO A 157 10.73 -24.09 12.70
C PRO A 157 11.60 -23.39 11.66
N THR A 158 12.82 -23.00 12.03
CA THR A 158 13.82 -22.55 11.06
C THR A 158 13.96 -23.66 10.01
N ALA A 159 13.73 -23.32 8.73
CA ALA A 159 13.95 -24.25 7.64
C ALA A 159 15.34 -24.85 7.79
N THR A 160 15.41 -26.17 8.02
CA THR A 160 16.71 -26.86 8.05
C THR A 160 17.36 -26.59 6.69
N PRO A 161 18.60 -26.05 6.64
CA PRO A 161 19.27 -25.84 5.37
C PRO A 161 19.24 -27.17 4.61
N LEU A 162 18.70 -27.13 3.39
CA LEU A 162 18.66 -28.30 2.52
C LEU A 162 20.10 -28.84 2.44
N PRO A 163 20.34 -30.15 2.64
CA PRO A 163 21.68 -30.70 2.56
C PRO A 163 22.28 -30.29 1.22
N THR A 164 23.46 -29.66 1.27
CA THR A 164 24.23 -29.28 0.08
C THR A 164 24.25 -30.48 -0.87
N PRO A 165 23.71 -30.36 -2.11
CA PRO A 165 23.75 -31.47 -3.05
C PRO A 165 25.20 -31.91 -3.21
N THR A 166 25.46 -33.19 -2.94
CA THR A 166 26.77 -33.81 -3.17
C THR A 166 27.17 -33.52 -4.61
N PRO A 167 28.37 -32.95 -4.88
CA PRO A 167 28.78 -32.65 -6.24
C PRO A 167 28.80 -33.93 -7.07
N SER A 168 27.91 -34.02 -8.05
CA SER A 168 27.97 -35.07 -9.07
C SER A 168 29.27 -34.94 -9.87
N PRO A 169 29.92 -36.06 -10.24
CA PRO A 169 31.18 -36.03 -11.00
C PRO A 169 31.00 -35.25 -12.31
N VAL A 170 31.89 -34.28 -12.50
CA VAL A 170 31.90 -33.35 -13.64
C VAL A 170 32.13 -34.16 -14.92
N GLN A 171 31.10 -34.35 -15.73
CA GLN A 171 31.28 -34.73 -17.12
C GLN A 171 31.88 -33.53 -17.86
N ASN A 172 33.17 -33.67 -18.19
CA ASN A 172 33.92 -32.75 -19.01
C ASN A 172 33.30 -32.71 -20.42
N THR A 173 32.35 -31.79 -20.60
CA THR A 173 31.87 -31.39 -21.91
C THR A 173 32.52 -30.05 -22.19
N GLU A 174 33.38 -29.99 -23.20
CA GLU A 174 34.08 -28.80 -23.67
C GLU A 174 33.14 -27.58 -23.71
N ARG A 175 33.30 -26.66 -22.75
CA ARG A 175 32.64 -25.36 -22.79
C ARG A 175 33.41 -24.45 -23.75
N LYS A 176 32.89 -24.31 -24.97
CA LYS A 176 33.10 -23.10 -25.78
C LYS A 176 32.78 -21.87 -24.92
N PRO A 177 33.62 -20.81 -24.95
CA PRO A 177 33.49 -19.67 -24.06
C PRO A 177 32.19 -18.89 -24.32
N ILE A 178 31.29 -18.90 -23.32
CA ILE A 178 30.04 -18.12 -23.31
C ILE A 178 30.39 -16.69 -22.89
N TRP A 179 31.06 -15.94 -23.77
CA TRP A 179 31.04 -14.47 -23.75
C TRP A 179 29.82 -13.91 -24.53
N ILE A 180 28.99 -14.77 -25.10
CA ILE A 180 27.98 -14.41 -26.12
C ILE A 180 26.64 -13.94 -25.51
N VAL A 181 26.35 -14.20 -24.24
CA VAL A 181 25.05 -13.80 -23.64
C VAL A 181 24.95 -12.29 -23.37
N PHE A 182 26.07 -11.59 -23.16
CA PHE A 182 26.05 -10.12 -22.99
C PHE A 182 25.92 -9.34 -24.31
N LEU A 183 26.10 -9.98 -25.47
CA LEU A 183 25.96 -9.32 -26.77
C LEU A 183 24.49 -9.23 -27.24
N GLY A 184 23.63 -10.18 -26.82
CA GLY A 184 22.24 -10.25 -27.28
C GLY A 184 21.30 -9.21 -26.66
N ILE A 185 21.48 -8.89 -25.37
CA ILE A 185 20.63 -7.92 -24.66
C ILE A 185 20.92 -6.48 -25.12
N GLY A 186 22.19 -6.16 -25.41
CA GLY A 186 22.59 -4.84 -25.92
C GLY A 186 22.05 -4.55 -27.33
N ILE A 187 22.03 -5.54 -28.22
CA ILE A 187 21.53 -5.38 -29.59
C ILE A 187 20.00 -5.23 -29.60
N ALA A 188 19.27 -5.92 -28.72
CA ALA A 188 17.82 -5.79 -28.62
C ALA A 188 17.37 -4.38 -28.17
N LEU A 189 18.05 -3.79 -27.19
CA LEU A 189 17.76 -2.41 -26.74
C LEU A 189 18.16 -1.37 -27.79
N ALA A 190 19.28 -1.56 -28.50
CA ALA A 190 19.69 -0.67 -29.57
C ALA A 190 18.76 -0.75 -30.80
N LEU A 191 18.23 -1.94 -31.15
CA LEU A 191 17.26 -2.10 -32.23
C LEU A 191 15.88 -1.51 -31.88
N ILE A 192 15.44 -1.61 -30.62
CA ILE A 192 14.21 -0.96 -30.17
C ILE A 192 14.35 0.57 -30.25
N LEU A 193 15.49 1.14 -29.82
CA LEU A 193 15.73 2.58 -29.92
C LEU A 193 15.91 3.04 -31.37
N PHE A 194 16.60 2.25 -32.21
CA PHE A 194 16.79 2.54 -33.63
C PHE A 194 15.51 2.39 -34.47
N LEU A 195 14.55 1.56 -34.05
CA LEU A 195 13.22 1.46 -34.69
C LEU A 195 12.23 2.52 -34.19
N LEU A 196 12.43 3.09 -33.00
CA LEU A 196 11.56 4.15 -32.46
C LEU A 196 11.91 5.55 -32.99
N VAL A 197 13.20 5.84 -33.20
CA VAL A 197 13.66 7.17 -33.66
C VAL A 197 13.14 7.56 -35.07
N PRO A 198 13.04 6.67 -36.06
CA PRO A 198 12.48 7.03 -37.37
C PRO A 198 10.97 7.31 -37.30
N ARG A 199 10.24 6.70 -36.35
CA ARG A 199 8.80 6.93 -36.21
C ARG A 199 8.43 8.24 -35.54
N LEU A 200 9.34 8.85 -34.77
CA LEU A 200 9.22 10.24 -34.31
C LEU A 200 9.72 11.26 -35.34
N ARG A 201 10.53 10.84 -36.32
CA ARG A 201 10.96 11.72 -37.43
C ARG A 201 9.96 11.80 -38.60
N SER A 202 9.04 10.83 -38.71
CA SER A 202 7.98 10.83 -39.72
C SER A 202 6.76 11.71 -39.37
N LEU A 203 6.68 12.27 -38.17
CA LEU A 203 5.68 13.29 -37.80
C LEU A 203 6.25 14.72 -37.82
N ASN A 204 7.52 14.89 -38.22
CA ASN A 204 8.19 16.19 -38.26
C ASN A 204 8.62 16.62 -39.67
N GLY A 205 8.00 16.03 -40.70
CA GLY A 205 8.05 16.51 -42.08
C GLY A 205 6.69 17.13 -42.44
N ASN A 206 6.67 18.46 -42.58
CA ASN A 206 5.52 19.32 -42.90
C ASN A 206 4.65 19.74 -41.72
N VAL A 207 5.17 20.57 -40.82
CA VAL A 207 4.42 21.77 -40.43
C VAL A 207 5.40 22.94 -40.51
N GLU A 208 5.11 23.85 -41.43
CA GLU A 208 5.78 25.14 -41.56
C GLU A 208 5.84 25.85 -40.20
N VAL A 209 6.97 26.52 -39.97
CA VAL A 209 7.12 27.51 -38.92
C VAL A 209 6.17 28.67 -39.22
N GLY A 210 4.92 28.52 -38.79
CA GLY A 210 3.90 29.56 -38.78
C GLY A 210 3.69 30.02 -37.36
N ALA A 211 4.48 31.00 -36.94
CA ALA A 211 4.23 31.76 -35.73
C ALA A 211 2.89 32.49 -35.86
N SER A 212 1.89 32.07 -35.08
CA SER A 212 0.76 32.93 -34.71
C SER A 212 0.29 32.57 -33.30
N LEU A 213 1.10 32.94 -32.31
CA LEU A 213 0.53 33.28 -31.01
C LEU A 213 -0.48 34.42 -31.26
N SER A 214 -1.74 34.20 -30.90
CA SER A 214 -2.74 35.26 -30.88
C SER A 214 -2.21 36.41 -30.01
N ARG A 215 -2.32 37.65 -30.50
CA ARG A 215 -1.78 38.85 -29.83
C ARG A 215 -2.33 39.03 -28.41
N GLU A 216 -3.49 38.47 -28.10
CA GLU A 216 -4.07 38.47 -26.74
C GLU A 216 -3.19 37.71 -25.73
N THR A 217 -2.67 36.54 -26.09
CA THR A 217 -1.94 35.69 -25.13
C THR A 217 -0.54 36.21 -24.80
N GLN A 218 0.05 37.02 -25.68
CA GLN A 218 1.33 37.67 -25.38
C GLN A 218 1.16 38.95 -24.57
N GLN A 219 0.01 39.62 -24.66
CA GLN A 219 -0.23 40.84 -23.89
C GLN A 219 -0.52 40.52 -22.43
N ASP A 220 -1.32 39.47 -22.16
CA ASP A 220 -1.58 38.99 -20.80
C ASP A 220 -0.32 38.48 -20.08
N LEU A 221 0.61 37.86 -20.82
CA LEU A 221 1.85 37.34 -20.25
C LEU A 221 2.85 38.45 -19.91
N VAL A 222 2.80 39.59 -20.61
CA VAL A 222 3.62 40.77 -20.32
C VAL A 222 3.02 41.57 -19.15
N GLU A 223 1.69 41.67 -19.06
CA GLU A 223 1.01 42.34 -17.94
C GLU A 223 1.19 41.57 -16.63
N ALA A 224 1.07 40.24 -16.67
CA ALA A 224 1.30 39.37 -15.51
C ALA A 224 2.75 39.42 -15.02
N LYS A 225 3.72 39.66 -15.92
CA LYS A 225 5.13 39.80 -15.55
C LYS A 225 5.43 41.15 -14.89
N ASN A 226 4.86 42.25 -15.38
CA ASN A 226 5.06 43.58 -14.78
C ASN A 226 4.36 43.72 -13.41
N ALA A 227 3.22 43.05 -13.21
CA ALA A 227 2.53 43.05 -11.91
C ALA A 227 3.34 42.33 -10.81
N LEU A 228 4.25 41.43 -11.18
CA LEU A 228 5.08 40.67 -10.25
C LEU A 228 6.37 41.39 -9.84
N GLU A 229 6.82 42.40 -10.61
CA GLU A 229 8.01 43.20 -10.28
C GLU A 229 7.70 44.46 -9.45
N THR A 230 6.42 44.73 -9.13
CA THR A 230 6.00 45.93 -8.39
C THR A 230 5.42 45.63 -6.98
N ILE A 231 5.78 44.47 -6.39
CA ILE A 231 5.48 44.12 -4.98
C ILE A 231 6.80 43.74 -4.29
#